data_AF-A0A1M2ZQ82-F1
#
_entry.id   AF-A0A1M2ZQ82-F1
#
_cell.length_a   1.000
_cell.length_b   1.000
_cell.length_c   1.000
_cell.angle_alpha   90.00
_cell.angle_beta   90.00
_cell.angle_gamma   90.00
#
_symmetry.space_group_name_H-M   'P 1'
#
loop_
_entity.id
_entity.type
_entity.pdbx_description
1 polymer ?
#
loop_
_entity_poly.entity_id
_entity_poly.type
_entity_poly.pdbx_seq_one_letter_code
_entity_poly.pdbx_strand_id
1 'polypeptide(L)'
;PRAIALEKGGAELERPFFLMERIDDGVVVGPFDRAGFGNHAEALGEQFFAALGRLAAHDASASPLAAHLDAPAPDQCWRIALDYWEKVIDTDAFAPQPIVRAAIRRLRATPPPPAARIALVHGDYRSGNMMHDGAGRMLAMFDWEMAHFGDPLEDLGWALNPVWDHFQPGRACGMVSPERALAIWQASSGVVPDPAALDWWRLFNAVKGSAIWTSAFREFVTGGRTDPVLGLSGWYVQRRQDAVIAAMLSGTPTVPTARDEAQSDLGHILTGTGLTAAGAGMAASAHDAFGGATFTITGVLSLLAAEEAEKAAAWRLADIAAMRALLGDEAPREETQEMTLSALDARWAQLAAVLIAHHDRVAAEGGDESALLAFYRESAARRELAWPG
;
A
#
# COMPACT_ATOMS: atom_id res chain seq x y z
N PRO A 1 17.66 -8.06 13.89
CA PRO A 1 18.13 -9.11 14.83
C PRO A 1 19.20 -9.99 14.17
N ARG A 2 19.96 -10.75 14.96
CA ARG A 2 21.04 -11.61 14.44
C ARG A 2 20.49 -12.97 14.02
N ALA A 3 20.84 -13.45 12.82
CA ALA A 3 20.56 -14.82 12.42
C ALA A 3 21.44 -15.82 13.22
N ILE A 4 20.83 -16.94 13.64
CA ILE A 4 21.46 -17.98 14.47
C ILE A 4 21.63 -19.28 13.69
N ALA A 5 20.60 -19.73 12.97
CA ALA A 5 20.63 -20.96 12.19
C ALA A 5 19.67 -20.86 11.00
N LEU A 6 19.95 -21.61 9.92
CA LEU A 6 19.09 -21.77 8.75
C LEU A 6 18.97 -23.26 8.44
N GLU A 7 17.75 -23.77 8.42
CA GLU A 7 17.40 -25.15 8.07
C GLU A 7 16.67 -25.13 6.71
N LYS A 8 17.23 -25.83 5.73
CA LYS A 8 16.79 -25.79 4.32
C LYS A 8 16.00 -27.02 3.87
N GLY A 9 16.08 -28.13 4.61
CA GLY A 9 15.41 -29.38 4.26
C GLY A 9 13.94 -29.42 4.69
N GLY A 10 13.57 -28.66 5.72
CA GLY A 10 12.26 -28.71 6.35
C GLY A 10 12.07 -29.95 7.22
N ALA A 11 13.03 -30.23 8.11
CA ALA A 11 13.15 -31.49 8.85
C ALA A 11 11.94 -31.80 9.78
N GLU A 12 12.01 -31.46 11.07
CA GLU A 12 10.94 -31.76 12.04
C GLU A 12 9.72 -30.82 11.91
N LEU A 13 9.78 -29.82 11.01
CA LEU A 13 8.74 -28.81 10.79
C LEU A 13 8.13 -28.86 9.37
N GLU A 14 8.48 -29.87 8.57
CA GLU A 14 8.02 -30.13 7.19
C GLU A 14 8.27 -28.99 6.16
N ARG A 15 8.89 -27.88 6.58
CA ARG A 15 9.12 -26.66 5.78
C ARG A 15 10.43 -25.97 6.18
N PRO A 16 11.18 -25.36 5.25
CA PRO A 16 12.40 -24.60 5.57
C PRO A 16 12.12 -23.49 6.60
N PHE A 17 13.07 -23.28 7.52
CA PHE A 17 12.94 -22.27 8.58
C PHE A 17 14.30 -21.71 8.98
N PHE A 18 14.30 -20.58 9.68
CA PHE A 18 15.51 -20.01 10.26
C PHE A 18 15.24 -19.48 11.67
N LEU A 19 16.30 -19.42 12.48
CA LEU A 19 16.26 -18.93 13.86
C LEU A 19 17.05 -17.62 13.94
N MET A 20 16.55 -16.69 14.76
CA MET A 20 17.20 -15.41 15.04
C MET A 20 17.14 -15.06 16.52
N GLU A 21 18.05 -14.19 16.99
CA GLU A 21 17.99 -13.62 18.34
C GLU A 21 16.70 -12.81 18.52
N ARG A 22 15.96 -13.08 19.60
CA ARG A 22 14.79 -12.31 20.03
C ARG A 22 15.25 -10.99 20.65
N ILE A 23 14.45 -9.94 20.49
CA ILE A 23 14.62 -8.63 21.12
C ILE A 23 13.41 -8.44 22.03
N ASP A 24 13.61 -8.44 23.35
CA ASP A 24 12.52 -8.45 24.33
C ASP A 24 11.92 -7.07 24.61
N ASP A 25 12.75 -6.05 24.84
CA ASP A 25 12.31 -4.69 25.17
C ASP A 25 12.01 -3.82 23.92
N GLY A 26 11.55 -4.47 22.84
CA GLY A 26 11.36 -3.85 21.53
C GLY A 26 9.91 -3.46 21.22
N VAL A 27 9.68 -2.20 20.89
CA VAL A 27 8.40 -1.65 20.45
C VAL A 27 8.33 -1.64 18.91
N VAL A 28 7.21 -2.07 18.35
CA VAL A 28 6.85 -1.93 16.93
C VAL A 28 5.54 -1.15 16.86
N VAL A 29 5.49 -0.09 16.05
CA VAL A 29 4.28 0.75 15.93
C VAL A 29 3.28 0.10 14.98
N GLY A 30 2.08 -0.18 15.50
CA GLY A 30 0.99 -0.76 14.70
C GLY A 30 0.50 0.20 13.60
N PRO A 31 -0.02 -0.31 12.46
CA PRO A 31 -0.42 0.51 11.31
C PRO A 31 -1.60 1.47 11.59
N PHE A 32 -2.31 1.28 12.71
CA PHE A 32 -3.44 2.11 13.14
C PHE A 32 -3.13 3.01 14.33
N ASP A 33 -1.90 2.97 14.83
CA ASP A 33 -1.46 3.88 15.88
C ASP A 33 -1.03 5.22 15.27
N ARG A 34 -1.78 6.27 15.59
CA ARG A 34 -1.51 7.66 15.17
C ARG A 34 -0.36 8.32 15.92
N ALA A 35 0.00 7.81 17.11
CA ALA A 35 0.87 8.48 18.07
C ALA A 35 2.08 7.63 18.50
N GLY A 36 2.24 6.40 18.03
CA GLY A 36 3.23 5.43 18.54
C GLY A 36 4.70 5.85 18.49
N PHE A 37 5.09 6.72 17.55
CA PHE A 37 6.43 7.32 17.54
C PHE A 37 6.57 8.52 18.50
N GLY A 38 5.47 9.15 18.89
CA GLY A 38 5.36 10.21 19.88
C GLY A 38 6.39 11.34 19.72
N ASN A 39 6.98 11.74 20.85
CA ASN A 39 8.04 12.75 20.91
C ASN A 39 9.36 12.30 20.24
N HIS A 40 9.47 11.03 19.85
CA HIS A 40 10.67 10.44 19.24
C HIS A 40 10.60 10.35 17.70
N ALA A 41 9.47 10.74 17.09
CA ALA A 41 9.21 10.65 15.65
C ALA A 41 10.34 11.20 14.77
N GLU A 42 10.81 12.42 15.04
CA GLU A 42 11.90 13.03 14.24
C GLU A 42 13.23 12.27 14.38
N ALA A 43 13.57 11.84 15.61
CA ALA A 43 14.83 11.13 15.88
C ALA A 43 14.83 9.70 15.31
N LEU A 44 13.68 9.02 15.33
CA LEU A 44 13.48 7.71 14.71
C LEU A 44 13.48 7.83 13.19
N GLY A 45 12.83 8.85 12.63
CA GLY A 45 12.87 9.13 11.19
C GLY A 45 14.27 9.41 10.67
N GLU A 46 15.09 10.15 11.42
CA GLU A 46 16.50 10.36 11.08
C GLU A 46 17.30 9.06 11.06
N GLN A 47 17.10 8.16 12.04
CA GLN A 47 17.74 6.83 12.02
C GLN A 47 17.23 5.94 10.89
N PHE A 48 15.92 5.94 10.62
CA PHE A 48 15.22 5.11 9.64
C PHE A 48 15.60 5.48 8.20
N PHE A 49 15.54 6.76 7.83
CA PHE A 49 15.94 7.21 6.50
C PHE A 49 17.46 7.21 6.31
N ALA A 50 18.25 7.39 7.38
CA ALA A 50 19.71 7.21 7.28
C ALA A 50 20.11 5.73 7.16
N ALA A 51 19.34 4.80 7.73
CA ALA A 51 19.52 3.36 7.51
C ALA A 51 19.21 2.98 6.07
N LEU A 52 18.12 3.53 5.49
CA LEU A 52 17.78 3.32 4.08
C LEU A 52 18.83 3.91 3.13
N GLY A 53 19.35 5.10 3.44
CA GLY A 53 20.43 5.68 2.65
C GLY A 53 21.72 4.85 2.74
N ARG A 54 22.09 4.35 3.92
CA ARG A 54 23.22 3.41 4.07
C ARG A 54 23.02 2.09 3.32
N LEU A 55 21.78 1.59 3.22
CA LEU A 55 21.44 0.42 2.40
C LEU A 55 21.66 0.73 0.90
N ALA A 56 21.17 1.88 0.44
CA ALA A 56 21.42 2.39 -0.91
C ALA A 56 22.88 2.78 -1.21
N ALA A 57 23.73 2.93 -0.18
CA ALA A 57 25.17 3.13 -0.30
C ALA A 57 25.98 1.82 -0.34
N HIS A 58 25.37 0.67 -0.03
CA HIS A 58 26.07 -0.60 0.01
C HIS A 58 26.37 -1.11 -1.41
N ASP A 59 27.62 -1.53 -1.64
CA ASP A 59 28.03 -2.14 -2.90
C ASP A 59 27.40 -3.53 -3.04
N ALA A 60 26.38 -3.62 -3.89
CA ALA A 60 25.68 -4.85 -4.23
C ALA A 60 26.64 -5.95 -4.73
N SER A 61 27.70 -5.59 -5.47
CA SER A 61 28.65 -6.54 -6.05
C SER A 61 29.68 -7.09 -5.06
N ALA A 62 29.97 -6.33 -3.99
CA ALA A 62 30.81 -6.77 -2.87
C ALA A 62 30.01 -7.51 -1.78
N SER A 63 28.67 -7.53 -1.88
CA SER A 63 27.81 -8.20 -0.92
C SER A 63 27.88 -9.73 -1.08
N PRO A 64 27.91 -10.53 0.02
CA PRO A 64 27.78 -11.99 -0.06
C PRO A 64 26.49 -12.46 -0.75
N LEU A 65 25.47 -11.60 -0.83
CA LEU A 65 24.21 -11.86 -1.54
C LEU A 65 24.38 -11.94 -3.07
N ALA A 66 25.47 -11.39 -3.65
CA ALA A 66 25.78 -11.51 -5.07
C ALA A 66 26.04 -12.97 -5.55
N ALA A 67 26.20 -13.91 -4.61
CA ALA A 67 26.25 -15.35 -4.91
C ALA A 67 24.87 -16.03 -4.92
N HIS A 68 23.79 -15.30 -4.59
CA HIS A 68 22.45 -15.85 -4.32
C HIS A 68 21.30 -15.07 -4.96
N LEU A 69 21.51 -13.82 -5.37
CA LEU A 69 20.53 -12.95 -6.03
C LEU A 69 21.13 -12.39 -7.32
N ASP A 70 20.39 -12.47 -8.42
CA ASP A 70 20.79 -11.85 -9.69
C ASP A 70 20.69 -10.32 -9.60
N ALA A 71 21.72 -9.62 -10.10
CA ALA A 71 21.71 -8.17 -10.23
C ALA A 71 21.16 -7.77 -11.61
N PRO A 72 20.03 -7.04 -11.70
CA PRO A 72 19.50 -6.57 -12.98
C PRO A 72 20.40 -5.50 -13.60
N ALA A 73 20.30 -5.31 -14.92
CA ALA A 73 20.90 -4.15 -15.57
C ALA A 73 20.15 -2.86 -15.15
N PRO A 74 20.82 -1.71 -14.99
CA PRO A 74 20.19 -0.48 -14.46
C PRO A 74 18.99 0.04 -15.25
N ASP A 75 18.95 -0.21 -16.56
CA ASP A 75 17.85 0.15 -17.47
C ASP A 75 16.66 -0.83 -17.41
N GLN A 76 16.78 -1.93 -16.65
CA GLN A 76 15.81 -3.03 -16.57
C GLN A 76 15.07 -3.12 -15.23
N CYS A 77 15.58 -2.48 -14.15
CA CYS A 77 14.99 -2.54 -12.80
C CYS A 77 13.49 -2.22 -12.81
N TRP A 78 13.11 -1.07 -13.37
CA TRP A 78 11.72 -0.60 -13.46
C TRP A 78 10.81 -1.59 -14.20
N ARG A 79 11.32 -2.25 -15.24
CA ARG A 79 10.56 -3.17 -16.09
C ARG A 79 10.33 -4.50 -15.38
N ILE A 80 11.37 -5.07 -14.79
CA ILE A 80 11.29 -6.32 -14.01
C ILE A 80 10.30 -6.15 -12.86
N ALA A 81 10.39 -5.02 -12.13
CA ALA A 81 9.47 -4.70 -11.05
C ALA A 81 8.03 -4.53 -11.54
N LEU A 82 7.79 -3.72 -12.58
CA LEU A 82 6.43 -3.47 -13.09
C LEU A 82 5.78 -4.71 -13.72
N ASP A 83 6.54 -5.48 -14.52
CA ASP A 83 6.05 -6.71 -15.15
C ASP A 83 5.70 -7.79 -14.09
N TYR A 84 6.41 -7.82 -12.96
CA TYR A 84 6.07 -8.70 -11.83
C TYR A 84 4.77 -8.26 -11.13
N TRP A 85 4.65 -7.00 -10.72
CA TRP A 85 3.49 -6.54 -9.94
C TRP A 85 2.21 -6.41 -10.79
N GLU A 86 2.31 -6.08 -12.08
CA GLU A 86 1.16 -6.18 -13.00
C GLU A 86 0.65 -7.63 -13.08
N LYS A 87 1.55 -8.62 -13.18
CA LYS A 87 1.16 -10.04 -13.20
C LYS A 87 0.50 -10.50 -11.89
N VAL A 88 0.92 -9.97 -10.74
CA VAL A 88 0.23 -10.23 -9.46
C VAL A 88 -1.21 -9.68 -9.51
N ILE A 89 -1.41 -8.46 -10.00
CA ILE A 89 -2.75 -7.87 -10.19
C ILE A 89 -3.59 -8.70 -11.17
N ASP A 90 -3.01 -9.15 -12.29
CA ASP A 90 -3.68 -10.01 -13.29
C ASP A 90 -4.14 -11.34 -12.69
N THR A 91 -3.37 -11.89 -11.75
CA THR A 91 -3.66 -13.19 -11.12
C THR A 91 -4.71 -13.04 -10.01
N ASP A 92 -4.58 -12.01 -9.18
CA ASP A 92 -5.30 -11.92 -7.90
C ASP A 92 -6.52 -10.98 -7.88
N ALA A 93 -6.70 -10.11 -8.88
CA ALA A 93 -7.85 -9.21 -8.94
C ALA A 93 -9.20 -9.97 -9.02
N PHE A 94 -10.14 -9.61 -8.14
CA PHE A 94 -11.52 -10.11 -8.16
C PHE A 94 -12.40 -9.42 -9.22
N ALA A 95 -12.06 -8.19 -9.59
CA ALA A 95 -12.76 -7.37 -10.57
C ALA A 95 -11.73 -6.46 -11.28
N PRO A 96 -12.05 -5.89 -12.47
CA PRO A 96 -11.15 -5.00 -13.18
C PRO A 96 -10.76 -3.78 -12.33
N GLN A 97 -9.49 -3.37 -12.37
CA GLN A 97 -8.93 -2.30 -11.53
C GLN A 97 -8.61 -1.05 -12.38
N PRO A 98 -9.60 -0.19 -12.71
CA PRO A 98 -9.41 0.87 -13.71
C PRO A 98 -8.39 1.94 -13.30
N ILE A 99 -8.35 2.29 -12.01
CA ILE A 99 -7.39 3.27 -11.46
C ILE A 99 -5.96 2.71 -11.53
N VAL A 100 -5.77 1.45 -11.11
CA VAL A 100 -4.47 0.78 -11.12
C VAL A 100 -3.96 0.55 -12.56
N ARG A 101 -4.84 0.19 -13.50
CA ARG A 101 -4.48 0.09 -14.93
C ARG A 101 -4.05 1.43 -15.52
N ALA A 102 -4.69 2.54 -15.13
CA ALA A 102 -4.26 3.87 -15.56
C ALA A 102 -2.86 4.24 -15.03
N ALA A 103 -2.53 3.83 -13.80
CA ALA A 103 -1.17 3.97 -13.28
C ALA A 103 -0.17 3.10 -14.04
N ILE A 104 -0.47 1.83 -14.27
CA ILE A 104 0.41 0.94 -15.06
C ILE A 104 0.65 1.49 -16.47
N ARG A 105 -0.39 1.95 -17.16
CA ARG A 105 -0.27 2.58 -18.48
C ARG A 105 0.62 3.83 -18.44
N ARG A 106 0.45 4.71 -17.43
CA ARG A 106 1.32 5.87 -17.23
C ARG A 106 2.77 5.45 -16.99
N LEU A 107 3.00 4.47 -16.11
CA LEU A 107 4.33 3.94 -15.79
C LEU A 107 5.04 3.34 -17.01
N ARG A 108 4.31 2.61 -17.88
CA ARG A 108 4.83 2.09 -19.15
C ARG A 108 5.07 3.18 -20.21
N ALA A 109 4.29 4.25 -20.20
CA ALA A 109 4.43 5.38 -21.13
C ALA A 109 5.59 6.33 -20.76
N THR A 110 5.97 6.41 -19.48
CA THR A 110 7.03 7.31 -18.98
C THR A 110 8.07 6.55 -18.15
N PRO A 111 8.79 5.55 -18.70
CA PRO A 111 9.78 4.79 -17.93
C PRO A 111 10.90 5.69 -17.38
N PRO A 112 11.45 5.39 -16.20
CA PRO A 112 12.48 6.21 -15.56
C PRO A 112 13.82 6.09 -16.32
N PRO A 113 14.74 7.04 -16.13
CA PRO A 113 16.14 6.85 -16.54
C PRO A 113 16.74 5.61 -15.86
N PRO A 114 17.79 4.99 -16.45
CA PRO A 114 18.48 3.86 -15.83
C PRO A 114 18.95 4.17 -14.40
N ALA A 115 18.81 3.20 -13.50
CA ALA A 115 19.13 3.37 -12.09
C ALA A 115 20.57 3.89 -11.89
N ALA A 116 20.74 4.91 -11.03
CA ALA A 116 22.06 5.52 -10.79
C ALA A 116 23.09 4.55 -10.17
N ARG A 117 22.62 3.45 -9.60
CA ARG A 117 23.36 2.25 -9.18
C ARG A 117 22.37 1.10 -8.97
N ILE A 118 22.88 -0.13 -8.92
CA ILE A 118 22.16 -1.26 -8.33
C ILE A 118 22.48 -1.29 -6.83
N ALA A 119 21.46 -1.49 -6.00
CA ALA A 119 21.57 -1.64 -4.56
C ALA A 119 20.77 -2.85 -4.07
N LEU A 120 20.98 -3.25 -2.81
CA LEU A 120 20.06 -4.17 -2.13
C LEU A 120 18.77 -3.40 -1.80
N VAL A 121 17.66 -3.82 -2.40
CA VAL A 121 16.31 -3.36 -2.11
C VAL A 121 15.69 -4.32 -1.10
N HIS A 122 15.06 -3.77 -0.06
CA HIS A 122 14.36 -4.50 1.00
C HIS A 122 12.99 -4.99 0.53
N GLY A 123 12.32 -4.22 -0.34
CA GLY A 123 11.02 -4.53 -0.92
C GLY A 123 9.86 -4.06 -0.05
N ASP A 124 9.90 -4.28 1.26
CA ASP A 124 8.91 -3.76 2.22
C ASP A 124 9.51 -2.82 3.30
N TYR A 125 10.26 -1.79 2.88
CA TYR A 125 10.86 -0.82 3.80
C TYR A 125 9.83 0.20 4.35
N ARG A 126 9.09 -0.16 5.40
CA ARG A 126 8.02 0.66 6.02
C ARG A 126 8.14 0.78 7.54
N SER A 127 7.44 1.74 8.13
CA SER A 127 7.35 1.99 9.58
C SER A 127 7.04 0.73 10.38
N GLY A 128 6.03 -0.04 9.98
CA GLY A 128 5.60 -1.26 10.68
C GLY A 128 6.58 -2.43 10.63
N ASN A 129 7.70 -2.33 9.88
CA ASN A 129 8.78 -3.32 9.88
C ASN A 129 10.00 -2.85 10.71
N MET A 130 9.92 -1.65 11.32
CA MET A 130 10.94 -1.11 12.21
C MET A 130 10.59 -1.34 13.69
N MET A 131 11.60 -1.69 14.47
CA MET A 131 11.53 -1.79 15.93
C MET A 131 12.38 -0.71 16.59
N HIS A 132 11.89 -0.12 17.68
CA HIS A 132 12.59 0.86 18.51
C HIS A 132 12.54 0.50 20.00
N ASP A 133 13.32 1.19 20.83
CA ASP A 133 13.43 0.94 22.28
C ASP A 133 12.44 1.74 23.15
N GLY A 134 11.38 2.30 22.56
CA GLY A 134 10.47 3.23 23.22
C GLY A 134 11.07 4.60 23.60
N ALA A 135 12.40 4.75 23.63
CA ALA A 135 13.12 5.96 24.02
C ALA A 135 13.75 6.73 22.85
N GLY A 136 13.54 6.26 21.62
CA GLY A 136 13.91 6.94 20.38
C GLY A 136 15.15 6.39 19.68
N ARG A 137 15.62 5.18 20.01
CA ARG A 137 16.65 4.46 19.25
C ARG A 137 16.03 3.35 18.41
N MET A 138 16.36 3.31 17.12
CA MET A 138 16.02 2.19 16.23
C MET A 138 16.85 0.95 16.60
N LEU A 139 16.20 -0.21 16.74
CA LEU A 139 16.80 -1.49 17.14
C LEU A 139 16.91 -2.50 15.99
N ALA A 140 15.91 -2.56 15.11
CA ALA A 140 15.88 -3.52 14.00
C ALA A 140 15.04 -3.04 12.82
N MET A 141 15.30 -3.66 11.67
CA MET A 141 14.39 -3.78 10.52
C MET A 141 14.12 -5.26 10.29
N PHE A 142 12.86 -5.62 10.03
CA PHE A 142 12.37 -6.98 9.78
C PHE A 142 11.84 -7.13 8.35
N ASP A 143 11.43 -8.36 8.01
CA ASP A 143 10.59 -8.64 6.83
C ASP A 143 11.29 -8.48 5.47
N TRP A 144 12.46 -9.13 5.38
CA TRP A 144 13.30 -9.16 4.18
C TRP A 144 12.84 -10.21 3.14
N GLU A 145 11.59 -10.69 3.19
CA GLU A 145 11.12 -11.74 2.26
C GLU A 145 11.00 -11.24 0.80
N MET A 146 10.89 -9.93 0.62
CA MET A 146 10.83 -9.25 -0.68
C MET A 146 12.20 -8.73 -1.17
N ALA A 147 13.29 -9.08 -0.48
CA ALA A 147 14.60 -8.48 -0.72
C ALA A 147 15.27 -8.97 -2.01
N HIS A 148 15.77 -8.03 -2.82
CA HIS A 148 16.32 -8.29 -4.15
C HIS A 148 17.36 -7.22 -4.53
N PHE A 149 18.09 -7.39 -5.64
CA PHE A 149 18.90 -6.31 -6.20
C PHE A 149 18.10 -5.48 -7.19
N GLY A 150 18.13 -4.16 -7.08
CA GLY A 150 17.31 -3.26 -7.88
C GLY A 150 17.74 -1.80 -7.78
N ASP A 151 16.82 -0.90 -8.15
CA ASP A 151 16.99 0.55 -7.98
C ASP A 151 16.67 0.94 -6.52
N PRO A 152 17.58 1.57 -5.76
CA PRO A 152 17.29 1.99 -4.38
C PRO A 152 16.16 3.03 -4.25
N LEU A 153 15.69 3.60 -5.36
CA LEU A 153 14.49 4.44 -5.36
C LEU A 153 13.18 3.65 -5.15
N GLU A 154 13.19 2.31 -5.30
CA GLU A 154 12.02 1.50 -4.97
C GLU A 154 11.66 1.60 -3.48
N ASP A 155 12.59 1.31 -2.57
CA ASP A 155 12.33 1.42 -1.13
C ASP A 155 12.08 2.87 -0.68
N LEU A 156 12.74 3.85 -1.31
CA LEU A 156 12.48 5.27 -1.01
C LEU A 156 11.06 5.67 -1.43
N GLY A 157 10.61 5.24 -2.61
CA GLY A 157 9.24 5.44 -3.08
C GLY A 157 8.19 4.73 -2.20
N TRP A 158 8.55 3.59 -1.61
CA TRP A 158 7.70 2.86 -0.66
C TRP A 158 7.61 3.56 0.69
N ALA A 159 8.74 3.95 1.28
CA ALA A 159 8.79 4.67 2.56
C ALA A 159 8.15 6.08 2.49
N LEU A 160 8.12 6.68 1.30
CA LEU A 160 7.40 7.94 1.02
C LEU A 160 5.93 7.72 0.61
N ASN A 161 5.40 6.49 0.62
CA ASN A 161 4.01 6.23 0.24
C ASN A 161 3.02 6.71 1.34
N PRO A 162 1.97 7.50 1.00
CA PRO A 162 1.02 8.03 1.97
C PRO A 162 0.18 7.00 2.72
N VAL A 163 0.22 5.72 2.37
CA VAL A 163 -0.40 4.65 3.18
C VAL A 163 0.33 4.43 4.51
N TRP A 164 1.58 4.89 4.62
CA TRP A 164 2.40 4.84 5.84
C TRP A 164 2.44 6.17 6.61
N ASP A 165 1.53 7.12 6.35
CA ASP A 165 1.56 8.42 7.03
C ASP A 165 1.07 8.39 8.50
N HIS A 166 0.63 7.22 9.00
CA HIS A 166 0.03 7.04 10.34
C HIS A 166 -1.12 8.04 10.63
N PHE A 167 -1.87 8.41 9.58
CA PHE A 167 -2.91 9.44 9.63
C PHE A 167 -2.40 10.82 10.07
N GLN A 168 -1.10 11.10 9.84
CA GLN A 168 -0.47 12.41 9.95
C GLN A 168 -0.05 12.87 8.54
N PRO A 169 -0.96 13.41 7.71
CA PRO A 169 -0.66 13.74 6.32
C PRO A 169 0.52 14.71 6.21
N GLY A 170 1.46 14.38 5.33
CA GLY A 170 2.73 15.10 5.22
C GLY A 170 3.84 14.58 6.14
N ARG A 171 3.69 13.41 6.77
CA ARG A 171 4.80 12.68 7.42
C ARG A 171 5.10 11.36 6.73
N ALA A 172 6.31 11.22 6.20
CA ALA A 172 6.82 9.97 5.68
C ALA A 172 7.00 8.96 6.82
N CYS A 173 6.45 7.75 6.67
CA CYS A 173 6.39 6.72 7.70
C CYS A 173 5.89 7.21 9.08
N GLY A 174 5.04 8.25 9.12
CA GLY A 174 4.55 8.88 10.37
C GLY A 174 5.61 9.63 11.20
N MET A 175 6.85 9.75 10.69
CA MET A 175 8.02 10.17 11.49
C MET A 175 8.52 11.57 11.18
N VAL A 176 8.77 11.90 9.91
CA VAL A 176 9.43 13.15 9.45
C VAL A 176 8.76 13.66 8.16
N SER A 177 8.96 14.92 7.76
CA SER A 177 8.45 15.39 6.46
C SER A 177 9.13 14.68 5.27
N PRO A 178 8.48 14.52 4.11
CA PRO A 178 9.09 13.94 2.90
C PRO A 178 10.39 14.63 2.47
N GLU A 179 10.48 15.95 2.64
CA GLU A 179 11.66 16.75 2.29
C GLU A 179 12.82 16.46 3.26
N ARG A 180 12.52 16.32 4.56
CA ARG A 180 13.50 15.93 5.58
C ARG A 180 13.97 14.49 5.35
N ALA A 181 13.04 13.56 5.10
CA ALA A 181 13.33 12.16 4.76
C ALA A 181 14.27 12.05 3.54
N LEU A 182 13.95 12.76 2.45
CA LEU A 182 14.75 12.82 1.25
C LEU A 182 16.16 13.38 1.52
N ALA A 183 16.27 14.48 2.27
CA ALA A 183 17.57 15.07 2.62
C ALA A 183 18.45 14.15 3.48
N ILE A 184 17.85 13.44 4.44
CA ILE A 184 18.55 12.42 5.26
C ILE A 184 19.04 11.27 4.37
N TRP A 185 18.18 10.77 3.49
CA TRP A 185 18.51 9.68 2.57
C TRP A 185 19.63 10.08 1.62
N GLN A 186 19.54 11.23 0.94
CA GLN A 186 20.57 11.75 0.04
C GLN A 186 21.94 11.86 0.74
N ALA A 187 21.97 12.41 1.96
CA ALA A 187 23.19 12.61 2.73
C ALA A 187 23.86 11.29 3.18
N SER A 188 23.12 10.18 3.22
CA SER A 188 23.60 8.86 3.66
C SER A 188 23.74 7.83 2.54
N SER A 189 23.06 8.02 1.40
CA SER A 189 23.23 7.23 0.18
C SER A 189 24.35 7.75 -0.73
N GLY A 190 24.64 9.05 -0.67
CA GLY A 190 25.48 9.73 -1.66
C GLY A 190 24.84 9.78 -3.05
N VAL A 191 23.52 9.60 -3.14
CA VAL A 191 22.75 9.65 -4.39
C VAL A 191 21.81 10.86 -4.33
N VAL A 192 21.88 11.72 -5.35
CA VAL A 192 20.81 12.67 -5.64
C VAL A 192 19.87 11.98 -6.64
N PRO A 193 18.60 11.74 -6.29
CA PRO A 193 17.66 11.12 -7.21
C PRO A 193 17.26 12.09 -8.31
N ASP A 194 17.05 11.58 -9.51
CA ASP A 194 16.31 12.32 -10.53
C ASP A 194 14.84 12.48 -10.07
N PRO A 195 14.23 13.68 -10.15
CA PRO A 195 12.86 13.89 -9.68
C PRO A 195 11.81 13.05 -10.44
N ALA A 196 11.96 12.88 -11.75
CA ALA A 196 11.02 12.10 -12.55
C ALA A 196 11.17 10.59 -12.27
N ALA A 197 12.41 10.11 -12.03
CA ALA A 197 12.64 8.76 -11.54
C ALA A 197 11.98 8.52 -10.17
N LEU A 198 12.12 9.46 -9.23
CA LEU A 198 11.52 9.34 -7.91
C LEU A 198 9.98 9.35 -7.96
N ASP A 199 9.37 10.24 -8.76
CA ASP A 199 7.92 10.26 -8.92
C ASP A 199 7.38 9.03 -9.67
N TRP A 200 8.14 8.47 -10.62
CA TRP A 200 7.83 7.16 -11.21
C TRP A 200 7.83 6.06 -10.14
N TRP A 201 8.90 5.96 -9.35
CA TRP A 201 9.00 4.95 -8.29
C TRP A 201 7.94 5.13 -7.19
N ARG A 202 7.48 6.36 -6.91
CA ARG A 202 6.36 6.62 -5.98
C ARG A 202 5.02 6.12 -6.54
N LEU A 203 4.73 6.37 -7.83
CA LEU A 203 3.52 5.88 -8.50
C LEU A 203 3.54 4.35 -8.66
N PHE A 204 4.69 3.77 -9.03
CA PHE A 204 4.92 2.32 -9.05
C PHE A 204 4.65 1.70 -7.68
N ASN A 205 5.14 2.31 -6.60
CA ASN A 205 4.93 1.78 -5.26
C ASN A 205 3.46 1.82 -4.83
N ALA A 206 2.65 2.75 -5.33
CA ALA A 206 1.22 2.72 -5.12
C ALA A 206 0.54 1.54 -5.86
N VAL A 207 0.97 1.23 -7.10
CA VAL A 207 0.53 0.03 -7.86
C VAL A 207 0.92 -1.27 -7.16
N LYS A 208 2.18 -1.39 -6.73
CA LYS A 208 2.71 -2.49 -5.93
C LYS A 208 1.92 -2.69 -4.63
N GLY A 209 1.58 -1.60 -3.94
CA GLY A 209 0.67 -1.63 -2.79
C GLY A 209 -0.69 -2.25 -3.16
N SER A 210 -1.37 -1.72 -4.17
CA SER A 210 -2.65 -2.28 -4.65
C SER A 210 -2.57 -3.76 -5.05
N ALA A 211 -1.42 -4.23 -5.56
CA ALA A 211 -1.17 -5.64 -5.83
C ALA A 211 -1.16 -6.48 -4.52
N ILE A 212 -0.28 -6.11 -3.56
CA ILE A 212 -0.14 -6.81 -2.27
C ILE A 212 -1.49 -6.86 -1.52
N TRP A 213 -2.24 -5.75 -1.50
CA TRP A 213 -3.54 -5.69 -0.83
C TRP A 213 -4.61 -6.54 -1.51
N THR A 214 -4.55 -6.66 -2.83
CA THR A 214 -5.43 -7.55 -3.61
C THR A 214 -5.12 -9.03 -3.31
N SER A 215 -3.84 -9.42 -3.29
CA SER A 215 -3.41 -10.79 -2.93
C SER A 215 -3.78 -11.16 -1.49
N ALA A 216 -3.55 -10.25 -0.53
CA ALA A 216 -3.94 -10.45 0.86
C ALA A 216 -5.45 -10.66 1.02
N PHE A 217 -6.25 -9.83 0.34
CA PHE A 217 -7.71 -9.98 0.34
C PHE A 217 -8.18 -11.27 -0.34
N ARG A 218 -7.46 -11.74 -1.38
CA ARG A 218 -7.75 -13.04 -2.01
C ARG A 218 -7.49 -14.22 -1.06
N GLU A 219 -6.40 -14.20 -0.32
CA GLU A 219 -6.10 -15.23 0.69
C GLU A 219 -7.18 -15.25 1.80
N PHE A 220 -7.69 -14.08 2.19
CA PHE A 220 -8.80 -13.95 3.16
C PHE A 220 -10.12 -14.53 2.64
N VAL A 221 -10.53 -14.17 1.42
CA VAL A 221 -11.83 -14.56 0.86
C VAL A 221 -11.84 -16.00 0.32
N THR A 222 -10.71 -16.50 -0.18
CA THR A 222 -10.64 -17.78 -0.92
C THR A 222 -9.51 -18.73 -0.51
N GLY A 223 -8.41 -18.23 0.06
CA GLY A 223 -7.27 -19.06 0.50
C GLY A 223 -7.50 -19.78 1.83
N GLY A 224 -8.51 -19.38 2.60
CA GLY A 224 -8.90 -20.02 3.85
C GLY A 224 -8.18 -19.51 5.10
N ARG A 225 -7.32 -18.48 4.99
CA ARG A 225 -6.79 -17.77 6.17
C ARG A 225 -7.79 -16.71 6.62
N THR A 226 -8.51 -16.96 7.69
CA THR A 226 -9.50 -16.04 8.26
C THR A 226 -8.90 -14.93 9.14
N ASP A 227 -7.64 -14.55 8.92
CA ASP A 227 -6.98 -13.49 9.70
C ASP A 227 -7.61 -12.11 9.35
N PRO A 228 -8.18 -11.39 10.33
CA PRO A 228 -8.77 -10.08 10.12
C PRO A 228 -7.88 -9.04 9.42
N VAL A 229 -6.56 -9.12 9.60
CA VAL A 229 -5.60 -8.19 8.98
C VAL A 229 -5.64 -8.31 7.45
N LEU A 230 -5.81 -9.52 6.93
CA LEU A 230 -5.89 -9.77 5.48
C LEU A 230 -7.19 -9.22 4.87
N GLY A 231 -8.31 -9.34 5.59
CA GLY A 231 -9.59 -8.71 5.20
C GLY A 231 -9.52 -7.19 5.25
N LEU A 232 -8.89 -6.65 6.30
CA LEU A 232 -8.64 -5.22 6.50
C LEU A 232 -7.70 -4.63 5.43
N SER A 233 -6.78 -5.42 4.87
CA SER A 233 -5.93 -5.01 3.75
C SER A 233 -6.72 -4.63 2.50
N GLY A 234 -7.63 -5.51 2.03
CA GLY A 234 -8.48 -5.23 0.88
C GLY A 234 -9.55 -4.15 1.13
N TRP A 235 -9.94 -3.93 2.39
CA TRP A 235 -10.93 -2.91 2.73
C TRP A 235 -10.31 -1.50 2.89
N TYR A 236 -9.24 -1.34 3.67
CA TYR A 236 -8.66 -0.02 3.98
C TYR A 236 -7.51 0.37 3.05
N VAL A 237 -6.37 -0.33 3.10
CA VAL A 237 -5.16 0.11 2.38
C VAL A 237 -5.29 0.01 0.86
N GLN A 238 -6.10 -0.91 0.32
CA GLN A 238 -6.44 -0.92 -1.12
C GLN A 238 -7.18 0.36 -1.54
N ARG A 239 -8.18 0.82 -0.76
CA ARG A 239 -8.91 2.07 -1.06
C ARG A 239 -8.03 3.30 -0.89
N ARG A 240 -7.13 3.30 0.10
CA ARG A 240 -6.14 4.37 0.28
C ARG A 240 -5.17 4.44 -0.89
N GLN A 241 -4.69 3.31 -1.42
CA GLN A 241 -3.85 3.31 -2.64
C GLN A 241 -4.62 3.77 -3.88
N ASP A 242 -5.89 3.40 -4.05
CA ASP A 242 -6.72 3.94 -5.14
C ASP A 242 -6.83 5.48 -5.09
N ALA A 243 -6.98 6.06 -3.89
CA ALA A 243 -6.96 7.51 -3.69
C ALA A 243 -5.58 8.14 -3.96
N VAL A 244 -4.50 7.52 -3.48
CA VAL A 244 -3.12 7.96 -3.75
C VAL A 244 -2.82 7.94 -5.25
N ILE A 245 -3.14 6.86 -5.96
CA ILE A 245 -2.97 6.74 -7.41
C ILE A 245 -3.77 7.80 -8.15
N ALA A 246 -5.07 7.92 -7.86
CA ALA A 246 -5.94 8.88 -8.55
C ALA A 246 -5.48 10.33 -8.33
N ALA A 247 -4.97 10.66 -7.14
CA ALA A 247 -4.39 11.96 -6.83
C ALA A 247 -3.06 12.20 -7.57
N MET A 248 -2.15 11.20 -7.60
CA MET A 248 -0.88 11.29 -8.34
C MET A 248 -1.09 11.48 -9.84
N LEU A 249 -1.93 10.66 -10.47
CA LEU A 249 -2.25 10.78 -11.90
C LEU A 249 -2.93 12.13 -12.23
N SER A 250 -3.67 12.69 -11.27
CA SER A 250 -4.33 13.99 -11.37
C SER A 250 -3.41 15.19 -11.17
N GLY A 251 -2.16 15.01 -10.73
CA GLY A 251 -1.29 16.12 -10.32
C GLY A 251 -1.79 16.86 -9.07
N THR A 252 -2.55 16.19 -8.20
CA THR A 252 -3.18 16.77 -6.99
C THR A 252 -2.59 16.18 -5.70
N PRO A 253 -2.71 16.87 -4.54
CA PRO A 253 -2.21 16.36 -3.27
C PRO A 253 -2.79 14.97 -2.92
N THR A 254 -1.93 14.07 -2.43
CA THR A 254 -2.32 12.71 -1.97
C THR A 254 -2.87 12.68 -0.54
N VAL A 255 -3.15 13.86 0.03
CA VAL A 255 -3.78 14.06 1.33
C VAL A 255 -5.30 13.88 1.17
N PRO A 256 -5.99 13.15 2.07
CA PRO A 256 -7.45 13.05 2.02
C PRO A 256 -8.09 14.45 2.06
N THR A 257 -8.98 14.75 1.12
CA THR A 257 -9.79 15.97 1.20
C THR A 257 -10.82 15.81 2.29
N ALA A 258 -10.76 16.64 3.33
CA ALA A 258 -11.82 16.70 4.34
C ALA A 258 -13.17 16.98 3.67
N ARG A 259 -14.19 16.18 4.00
CA ARG A 259 -15.56 16.36 3.51
C ARG A 259 -16.36 17.21 4.51
N ASP A 260 -17.07 18.21 4.01
CA ASP A 260 -18.13 18.92 4.75
C ASP A 260 -19.44 18.11 4.84
N GLU A 261 -19.50 16.92 4.23
CA GLU A 261 -20.68 16.05 4.29
C GLU A 261 -20.85 15.45 5.68
N ALA A 262 -22.08 15.54 6.21
CA ALA A 262 -22.48 14.97 7.50
C ALA A 262 -22.48 13.43 7.47
N GLN A 263 -21.29 12.85 7.64
CA GLN A 263 -21.11 11.43 7.92
C GLN A 263 -21.68 11.09 9.30
N SER A 264 -22.07 9.83 9.51
CA SER A 264 -22.62 9.39 10.79
C SER A 264 -21.58 9.51 11.92
N ASP A 265 -21.80 10.43 12.86
CA ASP A 265 -21.00 10.55 14.09
C ASP A 265 -20.90 9.20 14.82
N LEU A 266 -21.98 8.41 14.78
CA LEU A 266 -22.03 7.06 15.34
C LEU A 266 -21.12 6.07 14.60
N GLY A 267 -21.08 6.11 13.26
CA GLY A 267 -20.17 5.27 12.46
C GLY A 267 -18.70 5.60 12.76
N HIS A 268 -18.38 6.89 12.87
CA HIS A 268 -17.07 7.37 13.32
C HIS A 268 -16.74 6.89 14.74
N ILE A 269 -17.61 7.13 15.72
CA ILE A 269 -17.37 6.75 17.12
C ILE A 269 -17.20 5.23 17.26
N LEU A 270 -18.01 4.42 16.58
CA LEU A 270 -17.94 2.95 16.63
C LEU A 270 -16.66 2.43 15.97
N THR A 271 -16.32 2.94 14.79
CA THR A 271 -15.06 2.61 14.08
C THR A 271 -13.84 2.98 14.93
N GLY A 272 -13.80 4.21 15.47
CA GLY A 272 -12.70 4.73 16.27
C GLY A 272 -12.53 3.99 17.60
N THR A 273 -13.62 3.75 18.32
CA THR A 273 -13.60 2.95 19.55
C THR A 273 -13.12 1.52 19.29
N GLY A 274 -13.61 0.91 18.21
CA GLY A 274 -13.23 -0.43 17.79
C GLY A 274 -11.75 -0.58 17.46
N LEU A 275 -11.21 0.33 16.65
CA LEU A 275 -9.80 0.33 16.26
C LEU A 275 -8.86 0.77 17.40
N THR A 276 -9.31 1.65 18.29
CA THR A 276 -8.59 1.96 19.54
C THR A 276 -8.49 0.72 20.43
N ALA A 277 -9.58 -0.06 20.55
CA ALA A 277 -9.57 -1.31 21.30
C ALA A 277 -8.71 -2.40 20.64
N ALA A 278 -8.63 -2.45 19.31
CA ALA A 278 -7.72 -3.34 18.59
C ALA A 278 -6.24 -2.93 18.78
N GLY A 279 -5.91 -1.64 18.67
CA GLY A 279 -4.57 -1.10 18.92
C GLY A 279 -4.10 -1.34 20.34
N ALA A 280 -4.95 -1.03 21.33
CA ALA A 280 -4.68 -1.32 22.74
C ALA A 280 -4.55 -2.83 23.01
N GLY A 281 -5.35 -3.67 22.34
CA GLY A 281 -5.26 -5.13 22.43
C GLY A 281 -3.94 -5.70 21.90
N MET A 282 -3.39 -5.13 20.82
CA MET A 282 -2.06 -5.48 20.31
C MET A 282 -0.94 -5.02 21.25
N ALA A 283 -1.04 -3.79 21.78
CA ALA A 283 -0.07 -3.25 22.74
C ALA A 283 -0.07 -3.97 24.10
N ALA A 284 -1.20 -4.55 24.51
CA ALA A 284 -1.35 -5.28 25.78
C ALA A 284 -0.93 -6.76 25.72
N SER A 285 -0.09 -7.17 24.75
CA SER A 285 0.23 -8.57 24.43
C SER A 285 1.21 -9.27 25.41
N ALA A 286 1.03 -9.06 26.72
CA ALA A 286 1.64 -9.85 27.78
C ALA A 286 0.73 -11.03 28.20
N HIS A 287 1.03 -12.20 27.62
CA HIS A 287 0.65 -13.56 28.06
C HIS A 287 -0.81 -14.07 28.03
N ASP A 288 -1.88 -13.28 28.21
CA ASP A 288 -3.25 -13.83 28.40
C ASP A 288 -4.33 -13.41 27.35
N ALA A 289 -3.93 -12.86 26.21
CA ALA A 289 -4.84 -12.09 25.34
C ALA A 289 -5.67 -12.85 24.26
N PHE A 290 -5.46 -14.16 24.05
CA PHE A 290 -5.94 -14.87 22.83
C PHE A 290 -7.47 -14.90 22.66
N GLY A 291 -8.24 -14.89 23.75
CA GLY A 291 -9.70 -14.80 23.70
C GLY A 291 -10.23 -13.39 23.47
N GLY A 292 -9.65 -12.39 24.14
CA GLY A 292 -10.19 -11.03 24.18
C GLY A 292 -10.08 -10.28 22.85
N ALA A 293 -8.88 -10.26 22.26
CA ALA A 293 -8.63 -9.54 21.00
C ALA A 293 -9.52 -10.05 19.85
N THR A 294 -9.70 -11.37 19.78
CA THR A 294 -10.51 -12.06 18.76
C THR A 294 -11.97 -11.61 18.77
N PHE A 295 -12.57 -11.47 19.96
CA PHE A 295 -13.94 -10.95 20.09
C PHE A 295 -14.06 -9.48 19.68
N THR A 296 -13.12 -8.63 20.11
CA THR A 296 -13.10 -7.21 19.73
C THR A 296 -13.00 -7.04 18.22
N ILE A 297 -12.04 -7.70 17.57
CA ILE A 297 -11.81 -7.55 16.13
C ILE A 297 -13.00 -8.11 15.32
N THR A 298 -13.59 -9.22 15.75
CA THR A 298 -14.81 -9.77 15.11
C THR A 298 -15.98 -8.80 15.21
N GLY A 299 -16.20 -8.18 16.38
CA GLY A 299 -17.24 -7.16 16.56
C GLY A 299 -17.02 -5.93 15.67
N VAL A 300 -15.77 -5.48 15.51
CA VAL A 300 -15.41 -4.39 14.59
C VAL A 300 -15.72 -4.77 13.14
N LEU A 301 -15.24 -5.93 12.66
CA LEU A 301 -15.55 -6.40 11.30
C LEU A 301 -17.05 -6.52 11.03
N SER A 302 -17.84 -6.97 12.01
CA SER A 302 -19.30 -7.06 11.88
C SER A 302 -19.99 -5.69 11.76
N LEU A 303 -19.54 -4.69 12.52
CA LEU A 303 -20.08 -3.33 12.43
C LEU A 303 -19.67 -2.65 11.11
N LEU A 304 -18.40 -2.79 10.71
CA LEU A 304 -17.88 -2.28 9.45
C LEU A 304 -18.61 -2.89 8.25
N ALA A 305 -18.89 -4.20 8.26
CA ALA A 305 -19.62 -4.87 7.18
C ALA A 305 -21.07 -4.34 7.04
N ALA A 306 -21.72 -3.95 8.14
CA ALA A 306 -23.06 -3.37 8.11
C ALA A 306 -23.06 -1.94 7.56
N GLU A 307 -22.14 -1.09 8.03
CA GLU A 307 -21.99 0.29 7.55
C GLU A 307 -21.52 0.35 6.07
N GLU A 308 -20.69 -0.62 5.65
CA GLU A 308 -20.30 -0.78 4.25
C GLU A 308 -21.45 -1.19 3.35
N ALA A 309 -22.39 -2.04 3.77
CA ALA A 309 -23.45 -2.53 2.89
C ALA A 309 -24.33 -1.40 2.32
N GLU A 310 -24.68 -0.40 3.14
CA GLU A 310 -25.48 0.76 2.71
C GLU A 310 -24.64 1.75 1.89
N LYS A 311 -23.43 2.09 2.36
CA LYS A 311 -22.49 2.94 1.60
C LYS A 311 -22.09 2.32 0.27
N ALA A 312 -22.09 0.98 0.17
CA ALA A 312 -21.72 0.26 -1.03
C ALA A 312 -22.70 0.46 -2.17
N ALA A 313 -24.00 0.29 -1.94
CA ALA A 313 -25.02 0.55 -2.94
C ALA A 313 -24.90 1.99 -3.48
N ALA A 314 -24.62 2.97 -2.61
CA ALA A 314 -24.41 4.36 -2.99
C ALA A 314 -23.16 4.59 -3.86
N TRP A 315 -21.96 4.12 -3.47
CA TRP A 315 -20.76 4.30 -4.31
C TRP A 315 -20.85 3.51 -5.62
N ARG A 316 -21.49 2.33 -5.61
CA ARG A 316 -21.74 1.54 -6.83
C ARG A 316 -22.63 2.30 -7.81
N LEU A 317 -23.80 2.79 -7.37
CA LEU A 317 -24.76 3.48 -8.24
C LEU A 317 -24.18 4.78 -8.84
N ALA A 318 -23.48 5.57 -8.03
CA ALA A 318 -22.85 6.82 -8.49
C ALA A 318 -21.76 6.56 -9.54
N ASP A 319 -20.86 5.59 -9.30
CA ASP A 319 -19.79 5.26 -10.24
C ASP A 319 -20.33 4.59 -11.52
N ILE A 320 -21.36 3.75 -11.44
CA ILE A 320 -22.04 3.17 -12.61
C ILE A 320 -22.63 4.28 -13.50
N ALA A 321 -23.33 5.26 -12.91
CA ALA A 321 -23.90 6.38 -13.66
C ALA A 321 -22.80 7.24 -14.32
N ALA A 322 -21.71 7.53 -13.61
CA ALA A 322 -20.59 8.30 -14.15
C ALA A 322 -19.84 7.55 -15.27
N MET A 323 -19.61 6.24 -15.12
CA MET A 323 -19.00 5.42 -16.18
C MET A 323 -19.89 5.36 -17.43
N ARG A 324 -21.22 5.23 -17.27
CA ARG A 324 -22.17 5.31 -18.39
C ARG A 324 -22.10 6.67 -19.10
N ALA A 325 -21.98 7.77 -18.35
CA ALA A 325 -21.88 9.12 -18.91
C ALA A 325 -20.57 9.37 -19.67
N LEU A 326 -19.44 8.79 -19.22
CA LEU A 326 -18.15 8.87 -19.91
C LEU A 326 -18.11 8.02 -21.18
N LEU A 327 -18.66 6.80 -21.13
CA LEU A 327 -18.61 5.83 -22.23
C LEU A 327 -19.63 6.10 -23.34
N GLY A 328 -20.74 6.78 -23.02
CA GLY A 328 -21.80 7.08 -23.99
C GLY A 328 -22.33 5.81 -24.68
N ASP A 329 -22.27 5.79 -26.02
CA ASP A 329 -22.71 4.64 -26.84
C ASP A 329 -21.84 3.38 -26.67
N GLU A 330 -20.65 3.47 -26.07
CA GLU A 330 -19.83 2.29 -25.72
C GLU A 330 -20.34 1.55 -24.48
N ALA A 331 -21.19 2.18 -23.67
CA ALA A 331 -21.66 1.60 -22.41
C ALA A 331 -22.58 0.37 -22.67
N PRO A 332 -22.31 -0.80 -22.06
CA PRO A 332 -23.16 -1.97 -22.21
C PRO A 332 -24.63 -1.69 -21.86
N ARG A 333 -25.55 -2.26 -22.64
CA ARG A 333 -27.00 -2.16 -22.38
C ARG A 333 -27.36 -2.95 -21.12
N GLU A 334 -28.27 -2.42 -20.32
CA GLU A 334 -28.74 -3.06 -19.09
C GLU A 334 -29.89 -4.02 -19.40
N GLU A 335 -29.74 -5.30 -19.07
CA GLU A 335 -30.76 -6.33 -19.32
C GLU A 335 -31.74 -6.51 -18.14
N THR A 336 -31.35 -6.14 -16.92
CA THR A 336 -32.17 -6.25 -15.70
C THR A 336 -31.99 -5.03 -14.78
N GLN A 337 -33.02 -4.70 -14.00
CA GLN A 337 -33.03 -3.58 -13.03
C GLN A 337 -32.77 -3.98 -11.57
N GLU A 338 -32.27 -5.19 -11.29
CA GLU A 338 -32.04 -5.62 -9.90
C GLU A 338 -31.07 -4.71 -9.14
N MET A 339 -31.41 -4.33 -7.91
CA MET A 339 -30.62 -3.44 -7.05
C MET A 339 -29.90 -4.18 -5.92
N THR A 340 -29.55 -5.46 -6.12
CA THR A 340 -28.71 -6.22 -5.19
C THR A 340 -27.25 -5.77 -5.33
N LEU A 341 -26.45 -5.86 -4.24
CA LEU A 341 -25.02 -5.52 -4.30
C LEU A 341 -24.29 -6.35 -5.38
N SER A 342 -24.55 -7.66 -5.46
CA SER A 342 -23.99 -8.55 -6.49
C SER A 342 -24.34 -8.10 -7.93
N ALA A 343 -25.58 -7.66 -8.19
CA ALA A 343 -25.96 -7.12 -9.50
C ALA A 343 -25.28 -5.77 -9.80
N LEU A 344 -25.06 -4.93 -8.79
CA LEU A 344 -24.31 -3.69 -8.93
C LEU A 344 -22.81 -3.94 -9.16
N ASP A 345 -22.20 -4.88 -8.45
CA ASP A 345 -20.79 -5.28 -8.63
C ASP A 345 -20.56 -5.86 -10.02
N ALA A 346 -21.48 -6.69 -10.52
CA ALA A 346 -21.44 -7.22 -11.88
C ALA A 346 -21.53 -6.11 -12.96
N ARG A 347 -22.44 -5.14 -12.81
CA ARG A 347 -22.53 -3.96 -13.69
C ARG A 347 -21.27 -3.11 -13.62
N TRP A 348 -20.75 -2.87 -12.42
CA TRP A 348 -19.52 -2.11 -12.19
C TRP A 348 -18.33 -2.78 -12.88
N ALA A 349 -18.17 -4.10 -12.74
CA ALA A 349 -17.08 -4.85 -13.37
C ALA A 349 -17.16 -4.82 -14.92
N GLN A 350 -18.36 -4.96 -15.49
CA GLN A 350 -18.56 -4.83 -16.95
C GLN A 350 -18.20 -3.42 -17.45
N LEU A 351 -18.69 -2.37 -16.78
CA LEU A 351 -18.37 -0.98 -17.14
C LEU A 351 -16.89 -0.64 -16.94
N ALA A 352 -16.27 -1.12 -15.87
CA ALA A 352 -14.85 -0.92 -15.58
C ALA A 352 -13.94 -1.56 -16.65
N ALA A 353 -14.30 -2.75 -17.16
CA ALA A 353 -13.57 -3.39 -18.26
C ALA A 353 -13.63 -2.56 -19.56
N VAL A 354 -14.82 -2.03 -19.91
CA VAL A 354 -14.97 -1.14 -21.08
C VAL A 354 -14.24 0.19 -20.85
N LEU A 355 -14.30 0.75 -19.64
CA LEU A 355 -13.61 2.01 -19.28
C LEU A 355 -12.08 1.89 -19.35
N ILE A 356 -11.51 0.75 -18.99
CA ILE A 356 -10.07 0.47 -19.19
C ILE A 356 -9.74 0.53 -20.67
N ALA A 357 -10.44 -0.27 -21.50
CA ALA A 357 -10.20 -0.31 -22.93
C ALA A 357 -10.47 1.03 -23.65
N HIS A 358 -11.43 1.83 -23.16
CA HIS A 358 -11.68 3.19 -23.63
C HIS A 358 -10.51 4.12 -23.33
N HIS A 359 -10.04 4.15 -22.08
CA HIS A 359 -8.91 4.96 -21.67
C HIS A 359 -7.60 4.52 -22.36
N ASP A 360 -7.41 3.22 -22.61
CA ASP A 360 -6.29 2.71 -23.40
C ASP A 360 -6.28 3.29 -24.83
N ARG A 361 -7.45 3.43 -25.48
CA ARG A 361 -7.57 4.09 -26.79
C ARG A 361 -7.32 5.60 -26.72
N VAL A 362 -7.97 6.30 -25.78
CA VAL A 362 -7.77 7.75 -25.58
C VAL A 362 -6.29 8.09 -25.39
N ALA A 363 -5.58 7.31 -24.56
CA ALA A 363 -4.15 7.50 -24.32
C ALA A 363 -3.29 7.16 -25.57
N ALA A 364 -3.62 6.08 -26.29
CA ALA A 364 -2.91 5.69 -27.52
C ALA A 364 -3.11 6.68 -28.68
N GLU A 365 -4.24 7.38 -28.72
CA GLU A 365 -4.59 8.42 -29.70
C GLU A 365 -4.08 9.82 -29.29
N GLY A 366 -3.55 9.97 -28.06
CA GLY A 366 -3.09 11.26 -27.52
C GLY A 366 -4.25 12.23 -27.17
N GLY A 367 -5.43 11.69 -26.86
CA GLY A 367 -6.62 12.44 -26.47
C GLY A 367 -6.59 12.95 -25.02
N ASP A 368 -7.64 13.68 -24.63
CA ASP A 368 -7.75 14.28 -23.31
C ASP A 368 -8.17 13.26 -22.23
N GLU A 369 -7.23 12.84 -21.39
CA GLU A 369 -7.48 11.97 -20.23
C GLU A 369 -8.25 12.67 -19.09
N SER A 370 -8.42 14.01 -19.12
CA SER A 370 -8.85 14.80 -17.96
C SER A 370 -10.19 14.36 -17.34
N ALA A 371 -11.19 14.00 -18.15
CA ALA A 371 -12.48 13.53 -17.66
C ALA A 371 -12.39 12.16 -16.97
N LEU A 372 -11.52 11.28 -17.46
CA LEU A 372 -11.28 9.94 -16.91
C LEU A 372 -10.51 10.04 -15.59
N LEU A 373 -9.51 10.92 -15.52
CA LEU A 373 -8.73 11.20 -14.31
C LEU A 373 -9.57 11.91 -13.22
N ALA A 374 -10.46 12.82 -13.61
CA ALA A 374 -11.43 13.42 -12.69
C ALA A 374 -12.37 12.36 -12.10
N PHE A 375 -12.95 11.48 -12.93
CA PHE A 375 -13.79 10.38 -12.46
C PHE A 375 -13.05 9.42 -11.53
N TYR A 376 -11.79 9.06 -11.81
CA TYR A 376 -11.00 8.22 -10.89
C TYR A 376 -10.81 8.88 -9.53
N ARG A 377 -10.55 10.19 -9.50
CA ARG A 377 -10.40 10.95 -8.25
C ARG A 377 -11.70 11.00 -7.46
N GLU A 378 -12.82 11.25 -8.12
CA GLU A 378 -14.16 11.23 -7.50
C GLU A 378 -14.54 9.83 -7.01
N SER A 379 -14.34 8.79 -7.83
CA SER A 379 -14.60 7.39 -7.49
C SER A 379 -13.76 6.97 -6.28
N ALA A 380 -12.47 7.29 -6.25
CA ALA A 380 -11.63 7.00 -5.10
C ALA A 380 -12.11 7.77 -3.86
N ALA A 381 -12.41 9.06 -3.99
CA ALA A 381 -12.92 9.88 -2.88
C ALA A 381 -14.30 9.40 -2.36
N ARG A 382 -15.18 8.84 -3.21
CA ARG A 382 -16.46 8.19 -2.81
C ARG A 382 -16.25 6.91 -2.00
N ARG A 383 -15.06 6.31 -2.08
CA ARG A 383 -14.70 5.03 -1.46
C ARG A 383 -13.74 5.21 -0.28
N GLU A 384 -12.99 6.32 -0.22
CA GLU A 384 -12.04 6.63 0.83
C GLU A 384 -12.71 6.65 2.20
N LEU A 385 -12.11 5.94 3.14
CA LEU A 385 -12.61 5.75 4.49
C LEU A 385 -12.16 6.93 5.34
N ALA A 386 -13.09 7.81 5.69
CA ALA A 386 -12.83 8.87 6.65
C ALA A 386 -12.54 8.25 8.01
N TRP A 387 -11.31 8.42 8.50
CA TRP A 387 -10.90 7.93 9.81
C TRP A 387 -11.30 8.94 10.90
N PRO A 388 -11.85 8.49 12.04
CA PRO A 388 -12.25 9.38 13.15
C PRO A 388 -11.11 10.29 13.63
N GLY A 389 -11.46 11.41 14.27
CA GLY A 389 -10.49 12.33 14.92
C GLY A 389 -9.80 11.70 16.12
#